data_AF-A0A4S3J329-F1
#
_entry.id   AF-A0A4S3J329-F1
#
_cell.length_a   1.000
_cell.length_b   1.000
_cell.length_c   1.000
_cell.angle_alpha   90.00
_cell.angle_beta   90.00
_cell.angle_gamma   90.00
#
_symmetry.space_group_name_H-M   'P 1'
#
loop_
_entity.id
_entity.type
_entity.pdbx_description
1 polymer ?
#
loop_
_entity_poly.entity_id
_entity_poly.type
_entity_poly.pdbx_seq_one_letter_code
_entity_poly.pdbx_strand_id
1 'polypeptide(L)'
;MASRAFSTGARRMKKLDWKLKGTSVDVTWLTEQMDDSIDQVPGLESVVSGQVNGNPHPTPGNDDPYHGSVELYNQAGQRLTSAHCYPNGYVKFSKENKYKPVKLPPHPKAPAIPPAGPTTSKPDSQPTQSDSKSGLSGKK
;
A
#
# COMPACT_ATOMS: atom_id res chain seq x y z
N MET A 1 48.10 -1.24 4.87
CA MET A 1 46.77 -0.66 4.56
C MET A 1 45.76 -1.28 5.53
N ALA A 2 45.17 -0.50 6.42
CA ALA A 2 44.16 -0.99 7.35
C ALA A 2 42.79 -1.01 6.68
N SER A 3 42.24 -2.19 6.46
CA SER A 3 40.88 -2.39 5.94
C SER A 3 39.89 -1.88 6.98
N ARG A 4 39.20 -0.78 6.65
CA ARG A 4 38.06 -0.30 7.46
C ARG A 4 36.92 -1.31 7.31
N ALA A 5 36.73 -2.14 8.32
CA ALA A 5 35.55 -2.97 8.43
C ALA A 5 34.33 -2.03 8.51
N PHE A 6 33.49 -2.05 7.47
CA PHE A 6 32.18 -1.41 7.51
C PHE A 6 31.37 -2.15 8.57
N SER A 7 31.26 -1.55 9.76
CA SER A 7 30.31 -2.00 10.78
C SER A 7 28.93 -1.92 10.16
N THR A 8 28.31 -3.07 9.93
CA THR A 8 26.89 -3.18 9.59
C THR A 8 26.15 -2.64 10.81
N GLY A 9 25.76 -1.37 10.74
CA GLY A 9 25.04 -0.72 11.84
C GLY A 9 23.85 -1.58 12.24
N ALA A 10 23.70 -1.82 13.55
CA ALA A 10 22.55 -2.53 14.08
C ALA A 10 21.28 -1.90 13.51
N ARG A 11 20.51 -2.68 12.74
CA ARG A 11 19.18 -2.27 12.27
C ARG A 11 18.37 -1.92 13.51
N ARG A 12 18.07 -0.64 13.71
CA ARG A 12 17.18 -0.22 14.78
C ARG A 12 15.79 -0.65 14.36
N MET A 13 15.39 -1.89 14.67
CA MET A 13 14.04 -2.39 14.34
C MET A 13 13.00 -1.40 14.87
N LYS A 14 12.57 -0.48 14.02
CA LYS A 14 11.72 0.63 14.42
C LYS A 14 10.31 0.10 14.53
N LYS A 15 9.82 0.01 15.76
CA LYS A 15 8.41 -0.26 15.99
C LYS A 15 7.65 1.06 16.04
N LEU A 16 6.91 1.38 14.99
CA LEU A 16 6.13 2.61 14.95
C LEU A 16 4.86 2.49 15.82
N ASP A 17 4.38 3.63 16.32
CA ASP A 17 3.04 3.71 16.90
C ASP A 17 2.00 3.73 15.77
N TRP A 18 1.20 2.67 15.67
CA TRP A 18 0.26 2.47 14.56
C TRP A 18 -1.18 2.80 14.94
N LYS A 19 -1.83 3.62 14.11
CA LYS A 19 -3.28 3.87 14.17
C LYS A 19 -3.98 3.18 12.99
N LEU A 20 -5.15 2.60 13.25
CA LEU A 20 -5.98 1.98 12.23
C LEU A 20 -7.20 2.86 11.96
N LYS A 21 -7.36 3.35 10.73
CA LYS A 21 -8.49 4.18 10.33
C LYS A 21 -9.35 3.46 9.30
N GLY A 22 -10.51 2.99 9.73
CA GLY A 22 -11.45 2.28 8.83
C GLY A 22 -10.95 0.91 8.40
N THR A 23 -10.02 0.31 9.16
CA THR A 23 -9.52 -1.04 8.94
C THR A 23 -10.32 -2.03 9.78
N SER A 24 -10.82 -3.10 9.15
CA SER A 24 -11.62 -4.16 9.77
C SER A 24 -10.98 -5.55 9.64
N VAL A 25 -9.83 -5.64 8.97
CA VAL A 25 -9.09 -6.90 8.76
C VAL A 25 -7.75 -6.86 9.48
N ASP A 26 -7.14 -8.02 9.73
CA ASP A 26 -5.78 -8.09 10.23
C ASP A 26 -4.81 -7.49 9.18
N VAL A 27 -4.07 -6.47 9.60
CA VAL A 27 -3.06 -5.76 8.80
C VAL A 27 -1.68 -5.81 9.46
N THR A 28 -1.42 -6.77 10.33
CA THR A 28 -0.10 -6.94 10.98
C THR A 28 1.01 -7.08 9.94
N TRP A 29 0.75 -7.78 8.83
CA TRP A 29 1.72 -7.89 7.74
C TRP A 29 2.13 -6.54 7.15
N LEU A 30 1.20 -5.58 7.08
CA LEU A 30 1.41 -4.25 6.51
C LEU A 30 2.24 -3.39 7.45
N THR A 31 1.89 -3.39 8.74
CA THR A 31 2.57 -2.58 9.75
C THR A 31 3.99 -3.08 10.00
N GLU A 32 4.17 -4.41 10.16
CA GLU A 32 5.49 -5.01 10.39
C GLU A 32 6.39 -4.86 9.14
N GLN A 33 5.85 -5.05 7.93
CA GLN A 33 6.60 -4.81 6.70
C GLN A 33 7.05 -3.36 6.54
N MET A 34 6.22 -2.40 6.94
CA MET A 34 6.58 -0.98 6.89
C MET A 34 7.63 -0.62 7.94
N ASP A 35 7.50 -1.12 9.16
CA ASP A 35 8.48 -0.98 10.24
C ASP A 35 9.87 -1.41 9.76
N ASP A 36 9.98 -2.56 9.08
CA ASP A 36 11.24 -3.05 8.51
C ASP A 36 11.74 -2.20 7.33
N SER A 37 10.82 -1.66 6.53
CA SER A 37 11.15 -0.93 5.30
C SER A 37 11.70 0.47 5.59
N ILE A 38 11.17 1.18 6.59
CA ILE A 38 11.58 2.56 6.89
C ILE A 38 13.04 2.66 7.33
N ASP A 39 13.60 1.60 7.93
CA ASP A 39 15.01 1.56 8.32
C ASP A 39 15.96 1.51 7.12
N GLN A 40 15.47 1.14 5.93
CA GLN A 40 16.24 1.11 4.70
C GLN A 40 16.14 2.40 3.88
N VAL A 41 15.38 3.39 4.34
CA VAL A 41 15.07 4.61 3.58
C VAL A 41 15.73 5.83 4.24
N PRO A 42 16.79 6.38 3.64
CA PRO A 42 17.37 7.63 4.10
C PRO A 42 16.34 8.76 4.12
N GLY A 43 16.34 9.54 5.20
CA GLY A 43 15.40 10.65 5.40
C GLY A 43 14.10 10.30 6.13
N LEU A 44 13.90 9.03 6.51
CA LEU A 44 12.78 8.57 7.35
C LEU A 44 13.18 8.26 8.80
N GLU A 45 14.37 8.70 9.23
CA GLU A 45 14.90 8.48 10.58
C GLU A 45 14.05 9.17 11.67
N SER A 46 13.30 10.21 11.30
CA SER A 46 12.40 10.94 12.21
C SER A 46 10.98 10.38 12.28
N VAL A 47 10.64 9.34 11.49
CA VAL A 47 9.34 8.68 11.58
C VAL A 47 9.24 7.93 12.91
N VAL A 48 8.12 8.16 13.61
CA VAL A 48 7.82 7.57 14.93
C VAL A 48 6.43 6.94 15.01
N SER A 49 5.52 7.33 14.13
CA SER A 49 4.17 6.79 14.08
C SER A 49 3.67 6.65 12.64
N GLY A 50 2.67 5.80 12.46
CA GLY A 50 2.03 5.54 11.20
C GLY A 50 0.52 5.37 11.34
N GLN A 51 -0.18 5.54 10.23
CA GLN A 51 -1.62 5.30 10.15
C GLN A 51 -1.94 4.43 8.94
N VAL A 52 -2.67 3.34 9.16
CA VAL A 52 -3.25 2.53 8.09
C VAL A 52 -4.59 3.14 7.68
N ASN A 53 -4.78 3.30 6.37
CA ASN A 53 -6.00 3.89 5.80
C ASN A 53 -6.82 2.81 5.08
N GLY A 54 -7.91 2.38 5.71
CA GLY A 54 -8.83 1.39 5.16
C GLY A 54 -8.29 -0.03 5.20
N ASN A 55 -9.02 -0.93 4.53
CA ASN A 55 -8.56 -2.29 4.27
C ASN A 55 -7.64 -2.31 3.04
N PRO A 56 -6.64 -3.21 3.00
CA PRO A 56 -5.85 -3.41 1.79
C PRO A 56 -6.74 -3.87 0.62
N HIS A 57 -6.52 -3.31 -0.57
CA HIS A 57 -7.36 -3.51 -1.75
C HIS A 57 -6.57 -3.32 -3.05
N PRO A 58 -7.03 -3.86 -4.18
CA PRO A 58 -6.49 -3.52 -5.49
C PRO A 58 -7.12 -2.21 -6.00
N THR A 59 -6.43 -1.50 -6.89
CA THR A 59 -7.00 -0.37 -7.66
C THR A 59 -6.84 -0.65 -9.16
N PRO A 60 -7.77 -1.43 -9.76
CA PRO A 60 -7.63 -1.89 -11.15
C PRO A 60 -7.58 -0.77 -12.19
N GLY A 61 -8.24 0.36 -11.93
CA GLY A 61 -8.25 1.50 -12.85
C GLY A 61 -6.89 2.18 -13.05
N ASN A 62 -5.91 1.88 -12.18
CA ASN A 62 -4.57 2.45 -12.22
C ASN A 62 -3.48 1.38 -12.41
N ASP A 63 -3.86 0.14 -12.77
CA ASP A 63 -2.97 -1.02 -12.79
C ASP A 63 -2.21 -1.23 -11.46
N ASP A 64 -2.79 -0.76 -10.34
CA ASP A 64 -2.16 -0.85 -9.02
C ASP A 64 -2.70 -2.11 -8.31
N PRO A 65 -1.87 -3.16 -8.14
CA PRO A 65 -2.31 -4.43 -7.58
C PRO A 65 -2.66 -4.29 -6.10
N TYR A 66 -3.12 -5.38 -5.49
CA TYR A 66 -3.51 -5.40 -4.08
C TYR A 66 -2.40 -4.86 -3.16
N HIS A 67 -2.71 -3.80 -2.42
CA HIS A 67 -1.79 -3.11 -1.53
C HIS A 67 -2.48 -2.57 -0.28
N GLY A 68 -1.70 -2.33 0.77
CA GLY A 68 -2.11 -1.56 1.94
C GLY A 68 -1.58 -0.14 1.87
N SER A 69 -2.40 0.83 2.26
CA SER A 69 -2.05 2.25 2.21
C SER A 69 -1.78 2.80 3.60
N VAL A 70 -0.64 3.49 3.76
CA VAL A 70 -0.23 4.06 5.03
C VAL A 70 0.24 5.51 4.91
N GLU A 71 0.11 6.26 6.01
CA GLU A 71 0.72 7.56 6.23
C GLU A 71 1.76 7.47 7.34
N LEU A 72 2.88 8.20 7.19
CA LEU A 72 3.99 8.21 8.14
C LEU A 72 4.17 9.61 8.73
N TYR A 73 4.35 9.69 10.04
CA TYR A 73 4.40 10.96 10.78
C TYR A 73 5.66 11.08 11.65
N ASN A 74 6.11 12.32 11.83
CA ASN A 74 7.17 12.66 12.76
C ASN A 74 6.62 12.87 14.19
N GLN A 75 7.51 13.13 15.15
CA GLN A 75 7.17 13.37 16.56
C GLN A 75 6.23 14.57 16.76
N ALA A 76 6.26 15.55 15.86
CA ALA A 76 5.35 16.71 15.90
C ALA A 76 3.95 16.40 15.32
N GLY A 77 3.69 15.16 14.91
CA GLY A 77 2.43 14.75 14.27
C GLY A 77 2.29 15.22 12.83
N GLN A 78 3.37 15.72 12.20
CA GLN A 78 3.34 16.16 10.81
C GLN A 78 3.57 14.98 9.88
N ARG A 79 2.74 14.87 8.83
CA ARG A 79 2.86 13.83 7.81
C ARG A 79 4.10 14.06 6.95
N LEU A 80 5.03 13.12 6.99
CA LEU A 80 6.25 13.12 6.17
C LEU A 80 5.98 12.61 4.76
N THR A 81 5.31 11.46 4.64
CA THR A 81 4.95 10.82 3.37
C THR A 81 3.79 9.85 3.56
N SER A 82 3.26 9.34 2.46
CA SER A 82 2.46 8.11 2.41
C SER A 82 3.19 7.03 1.62
N ALA A 83 2.75 5.79 1.75
CA ALA A 83 3.26 4.67 0.98
C ALA A 83 2.17 3.62 0.69
N HIS A 84 2.34 2.90 -0.41
CA HIS A 84 1.67 1.65 -0.72
C HIS A 84 2.63 0.51 -0.41
N CYS A 85 2.19 -0.45 0.40
CA CYS A 85 2.93 -1.66 0.70
C CYS A 85 2.22 -2.84 0.08
N TYR A 86 2.98 -3.65 -0.65
CA TYR A 86 2.48 -4.77 -1.41
C TYR A 86 2.83 -6.08 -0.69
N PRO A 87 1.97 -7.11 -0.74
CA PRO A 87 2.22 -8.40 -0.07
C PRO A 87 3.52 -9.09 -0.47
N ASN A 88 4.08 -8.73 -1.64
CA ASN A 88 5.37 -9.24 -2.08
C ASN A 88 6.57 -8.55 -1.40
N GLY A 89 6.37 -7.68 -0.40
CA GLY A 89 7.43 -6.94 0.30
C GLY A 89 7.95 -5.70 -0.44
N TYR A 90 7.30 -5.30 -1.53
CA TYR A 90 7.58 -4.02 -2.19
C TYR A 90 6.88 -2.89 -1.44
N VAL A 91 7.55 -1.76 -1.27
CA VAL A 91 7.01 -0.54 -0.69
C VAL A 91 7.29 0.63 -1.61
N LYS A 92 6.22 1.29 -2.06
CA LYS A 92 6.26 2.47 -2.92
C LYS A 92 5.82 3.70 -2.14
N PHE A 93 6.70 4.69 -2.00
CA PHE A 93 6.38 5.95 -1.34
C PHE A 93 5.72 6.91 -2.33
N SER A 94 4.77 7.73 -1.86
CA SER A 94 4.12 8.72 -2.71
C SER A 94 5.05 9.86 -3.13
N LYS A 95 6.09 10.15 -2.35
CA LYS A 95 7.13 11.16 -2.65
C LYS A 95 8.36 10.47 -3.24
N GLU A 96 8.21 9.80 -4.38
CA GLU A 96 9.28 8.99 -5.02
C GLU A 96 10.56 9.79 -5.31
N ASN A 97 10.44 11.09 -5.58
CA ASN A 97 11.58 11.98 -5.79
C ASN A 97 12.45 12.18 -4.54
N LYS A 98 11.90 11.91 -3.35
CA LYS A 98 12.58 12.08 -2.06
C LYS A 98 12.89 10.74 -1.38
N TYR A 99 11.97 9.78 -1.48
CA TYR A 99 12.09 8.47 -0.85
C TYR A 99 12.04 7.39 -1.91
N LYS A 100 13.15 6.68 -2.09
CA LYS A 100 13.22 5.59 -3.06
C LYS A 100 12.33 4.42 -2.62
N PRO A 101 11.66 3.73 -3.55
CA PRO A 101 10.97 2.50 -3.24
C PRO A 101 11.93 1.44 -2.66
N VAL A 102 11.40 0.58 -1.80
CA VAL A 102 12.17 -0.49 -1.14
C VAL A 102 11.56 -1.83 -1.49
N LYS A 103 12.42 -2.85 -1.64
CA LYS A 103 12.01 -4.24 -1.82
C LYS A 103 12.67 -5.09 -0.75
N LEU A 104 11.87 -5.58 0.20
CA LEU A 104 12.28 -6.55 1.20
C LEU A 104 11.65 -7.92 0.91
N PRO A 105 12.11 -8.98 1.59
CA PRO A 105 11.41 -10.26 1.57
C PRO A 105 9.94 -10.09 1.99
N PRO A 106 9.00 -10.81 1.36
CA PRO A 106 7.60 -10.80 1.75
C PRO A 106 7.41 -11.14 3.23
N HIS A 107 6.53 -10.41 3.91
CA HIS A 107 6.15 -10.73 5.28
C HIS A 107 5.44 -12.11 5.35
N PRO A 108 5.74 -12.98 6.34
CA PRO A 108 5.17 -14.34 6.41
C PRO A 108 3.65 -14.37 6.57
N LYS A 109 3.05 -13.32 7.13
CA LYS A 109 1.59 -13.15 7.25
C LYS A 109 0.96 -12.40 6.08
N ALA A 110 1.74 -12.01 5.07
CA ALA A 110 1.19 -11.32 3.91
C ALA A 110 0.24 -12.27 3.15
N PRO A 111 -0.89 -11.75 2.62
CA PRO A 111 -1.80 -12.59 1.86
C PRO A 111 -1.11 -13.12 0.60
N ALA A 112 -1.28 -14.42 0.35
CA ALA A 112 -0.86 -15.03 -0.89
C ALA A 112 -1.77 -14.53 -2.02
N ILE A 113 -1.32 -13.50 -2.75
CA ILE A 113 -2.01 -13.10 -3.98
C ILE A 113 -1.58 -14.10 -5.05
N PRO A 114 -2.51 -14.85 -5.68
CA PRO A 114 -2.16 -15.66 -6.84
C PRO A 114 -1.55 -14.73 -7.90
N PRO A 115 -0.53 -15.18 -8.66
CA PRO A 115 -0.02 -14.39 -9.77
C PRO A 115 -1.20 -14.00 -10.65
N ALA A 116 -1.28 -12.71 -11.01
CA ALA A 116 -2.33 -12.22 -11.89
C ALA A 116 -2.41 -13.15 -13.09
N GLY A 117 -3.54 -13.85 -13.24
CA GLY A 117 -3.81 -14.66 -14.42
C GLY A 117 -3.64 -13.76 -15.67
N PRO A 118 -3.35 -14.35 -16.84
CA PRO A 118 -3.15 -13.57 -18.05
C PRO A 118 -4.33 -12.61 -18.21
N THR A 119 -4.01 -11.33 -18.32
CA THR A 119 -4.93 -10.23 -18.57
C THR A 119 -5.92 -10.65 -19.63
N THR A 120 -7.14 -10.96 -19.20
CA THR A 120 -8.24 -11.18 -20.14
C THR A 120 -8.55 -9.79 -20.68
N SER A 121 -8.03 -9.52 -21.87
CA SER A 121 -8.43 -8.40 -22.71
C SER A 121 -9.95 -8.23 -22.62
N LYS A 122 -10.37 -7.01 -22.29
CA LYS A 122 -11.70 -6.41 -22.47
C LYS A 122 -12.79 -7.37 -22.95
N PRO A 123 -13.88 -7.60 -22.20
CA PRO A 123 -15.15 -7.85 -22.86
C PRO A 123 -15.56 -6.53 -23.54
N ASP A 124 -15.60 -6.62 -24.87
CA ASP A 124 -16.11 -5.63 -25.80
C ASP A 124 -17.43 -5.02 -25.30
N SER A 125 -17.56 -3.70 -25.45
CA SER A 125 -18.75 -2.94 -25.07
C SER A 125 -19.99 -3.50 -25.76
N GLN A 126 -20.83 -4.22 -25.03
CA GLN A 126 -22.20 -4.47 -25.45
C GLN A 126 -23.01 -3.18 -25.18
N PRO A 127 -23.66 -2.56 -26.19
CA PRO A 127 -24.55 -1.45 -25.93
C PRO A 127 -25.81 -1.99 -25.23
N THR A 128 -25.99 -1.62 -23.97
CA THR A 128 -27.25 -1.80 -23.25
C THR A 128 -28.26 -0.77 -23.75
N GLN A 129 -29.16 -1.18 -24.66
CA GLN A 129 -30.45 -0.51 -24.78
C GLN A 129 -31.23 -0.81 -23.50
N SER A 130 -31.46 0.23 -22.69
CA SER A 130 -32.43 0.23 -21.60
C SER A 130 -33.39 1.38 -21.84
N ASP A 131 -34.48 1.12 -22.54
CA ASP A 131 -35.66 1.97 -22.45
C ASP A 131 -36.78 1.14 -21.80
N SER A 132 -36.92 1.38 -20.50
CA SER A 132 -37.95 0.83 -19.66
C SER A 132 -39.29 1.51 -19.96
N LYS A 133 -40.24 0.67 -20.29
CA LYS A 133 -41.67 0.92 -20.48
C LYS A 133 -42.34 1.47 -19.21
N SER A 134 -43.06 2.59 -19.34
CA SER A 134 -44.26 2.95 -18.56
C SER A 134 -45.02 3.98 -19.41
N GLY A 135 -46.34 3.98 -19.63
CA GLY A 135 -47.48 3.29 -19.07
C GLY A 135 -48.66 4.28 -19.04
N LEU A 136 -49.81 3.86 -19.58
CA LEU A 136 -51.19 4.40 -19.41
C LEU A 136 -51.76 5.51 -20.33
N SER A 137 -52.66 5.03 -21.20
CA SER A 137 -54.08 5.41 -21.43
C SER A 137 -54.52 6.87 -21.60
N GLY A 138 -55.31 7.11 -22.66
CA GLY A 138 -56.24 8.24 -22.74
C GLY A 138 -57.01 8.34 -24.07
N LYS A 139 -58.19 7.71 -24.12
CA LYS A 139 -59.26 7.91 -25.14
C LYS A 139 -59.58 9.40 -25.37
N LYS A 140 -59.68 9.83 -26.62
CA LYS A 140 -60.93 10.14 -27.35
C LYS A 140 -60.64 10.64 -28.75
#